data_AF-A0A450TL13-F1
#
_entry.id   AF-A0A450TL13-F1
#
_cell.length_a   1.000
_cell.length_b   1.000
_cell.length_c   1.000
_cell.angle_alpha   90.00
_cell.angle_beta   90.00
_cell.angle_gamma   90.00
#
_symmetry.space_group_name_H-M   'P 1'
#
loop_
_entity.id
_entity.type
_entity.pdbx_description
1 polymer ?
#
loop_
_entity_poly.entity_id
_entity_poly.type
_entity_poly.pdbx_seq_one_letter_code
_entity_poly.pdbx_strand_id
1 'polypeptide(L)'
;MEERHQRHPDRQSLVHNHPAGEVKPSDADKDLTDHLIQVGRILNIHVADHLIIAPETFFSFEINGLMAELRESTKYVPPYEVAEKIQEAKEEWMERGMRKGIREGEVRLKKEKGKIAKALLDKGMDIDEVSEISRLSEEEIRKLSTD
;
A
#
# COMPACT_ATOMS: atom_id res chain seq x y z
N MET A 1 26.86 -20.93 9.71
CA MET A 1 27.21 -20.74 8.29
C MET A 1 26.47 -21.79 7.51
N GLU A 2 25.27 -21.47 7.04
CA GLU A 2 24.55 -22.24 6.01
C GLU A 2 23.40 -21.36 5.50
N GLU A 3 23.75 -20.43 4.61
CA GLU A 3 22.75 -19.72 3.81
C GLU A 3 22.15 -20.73 2.83
N ARG A 4 20.99 -21.26 3.17
CA ARG A 4 20.15 -22.00 2.22
C ARG A 4 19.76 -21.04 1.12
N HIS A 5 20.47 -21.11 0.00
CA HIS A 5 19.94 -20.66 -1.28
C HIS A 5 18.63 -21.41 -1.52
N GLN A 6 17.52 -20.74 -1.28
CA GLN A 6 16.18 -21.19 -1.63
C GLN A 6 16.15 -21.31 -3.17
N ARG A 7 16.53 -22.47 -3.70
CA ARG A 7 16.45 -22.73 -5.14
C ARG A 7 14.97 -22.88 -5.49
N HIS A 8 14.40 -21.82 -6.07
CA HIS A 8 13.16 -21.90 -6.82
C HIS A 8 13.42 -22.80 -8.05
N PRO A 9 12.75 -23.96 -8.18
CA PRO A 9 13.05 -24.93 -9.23
C PRO A 9 12.80 -24.40 -10.66
N ASP A 10 12.04 -23.32 -10.81
CA ASP A 10 11.59 -22.80 -12.11
C ASP A 10 12.07 -21.36 -12.36
N ARG A 11 13.39 -21.16 -12.44
CA ARG A 11 14.01 -19.88 -12.84
C ARG A 11 14.38 -19.93 -14.32
N GLN A 12 13.86 -18.98 -15.09
CA GLN A 12 14.16 -18.86 -16.52
C GLN A 12 15.00 -17.62 -16.78
N SER A 13 16.04 -17.77 -17.59
CA SER A 13 16.86 -16.66 -18.07
C SER A 13 16.75 -16.59 -19.59
N LEU A 14 16.68 -15.37 -20.13
CA LEU A 14 16.66 -15.13 -21.57
C LEU A 14 18.06 -14.81 -22.04
N VAL A 15 18.42 -15.32 -23.22
CA VAL A 15 19.71 -15.04 -23.83
C VAL A 15 19.47 -14.59 -25.26
N HIS A 16 19.88 -13.36 -25.57
CA HIS A 16 19.90 -12.84 -26.93
C HIS A 16 21.35 -12.60 -27.38
N ASN A 17 21.67 -12.95 -28.62
CA ASN A 17 23.03 -12.84 -29.16
C ASN A 17 23.10 -11.64 -30.11
N HIS A 18 24.06 -10.75 -29.88
CA HIS A 18 24.45 -9.67 -30.79
C HIS A 18 25.80 -9.98 -31.43
N PRO A 19 25.84 -10.59 -32.64
CA PRO A 19 27.08 -10.91 -33.33
C PRO A 19 27.91 -9.68 -33.71
N ALA A 20 27.26 -8.51 -33.78
CA ALA A 20 27.86 -7.23 -34.17
C ALA A 20 28.68 -6.55 -33.05
N GLY A 21 28.69 -7.11 -31.82
CA GLY A 21 29.55 -6.64 -30.73
C GLY A 21 28.94 -5.60 -29.77
N GLU A 22 27.80 -4.98 -30.12
CA GLU A 22 27.09 -4.06 -29.23
C GLU A 22 26.11 -4.83 -28.33
N VAL A 23 26.22 -4.67 -27.01
CA VAL A 23 25.36 -5.34 -26.01
C VAL A 23 24.35 -4.39 -25.35
N LYS A 24 24.11 -3.23 -25.95
CA LYS A 24 23.15 -2.26 -25.43
C LYS A 24 21.72 -2.79 -25.66
N PRO A 25 20.89 -2.89 -24.61
CA PRO A 25 19.51 -3.36 -24.78
C PRO A 25 18.69 -2.37 -25.61
N SER A 26 17.96 -2.91 -26.57
CA SER A 26 16.96 -2.17 -27.35
C SER A 26 15.65 -2.00 -26.55
N ASP A 27 14.77 -1.12 -27.02
CA ASP A 27 13.44 -1.01 -26.44
C ASP A 27 12.59 -2.28 -26.66
N ALA A 28 12.84 -3.02 -27.75
CA ALA A 28 12.21 -4.31 -27.99
C ALA A 28 12.66 -5.37 -26.99
N ASP A 29 13.94 -5.37 -26.58
CA ASP A 29 14.43 -6.29 -25.55
C ASP A 29 13.77 -6.01 -24.20
N LYS A 30 13.65 -4.74 -23.83
CA LYS A 30 12.96 -4.32 -22.59
C LYS A 30 11.49 -4.69 -22.63
N ASP A 31 10.81 -4.43 -23.74
CA ASP A 31 9.40 -4.73 -23.94
C ASP A 31 9.10 -6.23 -23.83
N LEU A 32 9.91 -7.04 -24.50
CA LEU A 32 9.82 -8.50 -24.41
C LEU A 32 10.05 -8.99 -22.98
N THR A 33 11.06 -8.43 -22.29
CA THR A 33 11.40 -8.80 -20.92
C THR A 33 10.27 -8.48 -19.95
N ASP A 34 9.68 -7.28 -20.07
CA ASP A 34 8.50 -6.86 -19.27
C ASP A 34 7.36 -7.86 -19.44
N HIS A 35 6.99 -8.15 -20.70
CA HIS A 35 5.91 -9.08 -20.99
C HIS A 35 6.19 -10.48 -20.41
N LEU A 36 7.43 -10.98 -20.51
CA LEU A 36 7.82 -12.28 -19.96
C LEU A 36 7.84 -12.31 -18.43
N ILE A 37 8.24 -11.21 -17.77
CA ILE A 37 8.11 -11.08 -16.31
C ILE A 37 6.65 -11.23 -15.90
N GLN A 38 5.73 -10.57 -16.62
CA GLN A 38 4.30 -10.63 -16.35
C GLN A 38 3.71 -12.02 -16.60
N VAL A 39 4.06 -12.67 -17.72
CA VAL A 39 3.63 -14.05 -18.00
C VAL A 39 4.20 -15.02 -16.95
N GLY A 40 5.46 -14.83 -16.56
CA GLY A 40 6.11 -15.60 -15.50
C GLY A 40 5.34 -15.52 -14.19
N ARG A 41 4.86 -14.33 -13.79
CA ARG A 41 4.02 -14.15 -12.59
C ARG A 41 2.77 -15.03 -12.63
N ILE A 42 2.06 -15.05 -13.76
CA ILE A 42 0.85 -15.86 -13.95
C ILE A 42 1.15 -17.36 -13.85
N LEU A 43 2.27 -17.79 -14.44
CA LEU A 43 2.69 -19.19 -14.46
C LEU A 43 3.47 -19.63 -13.22
N ASN A 44 3.68 -18.73 -12.25
CA ASN A 44 4.57 -18.93 -11.11
C ASN A 44 6.02 -19.32 -11.51
N ILE A 45 6.50 -18.77 -12.63
CA ILE A 45 7.86 -18.92 -13.15
C ILE A 45 8.61 -17.60 -12.95
N HIS A 46 9.78 -17.66 -12.34
CA HIS A 46 10.56 -16.46 -12.08
C HIS A 46 11.54 -16.18 -13.23
N VAL A 47 11.33 -15.07 -13.96
CA VAL A 47 12.31 -14.56 -14.90
C VAL A 47 13.47 -13.94 -14.12
N ALA A 48 14.57 -14.67 -14.09
CA ALA A 48 15.72 -14.36 -13.23
C ALA A 48 16.60 -13.27 -13.82
N ASP A 49 16.84 -13.31 -15.13
CA ASP A 49 17.68 -12.33 -15.83
C ASP A 49 17.41 -12.36 -17.34
N HIS A 50 17.78 -11.29 -18.03
CA HIS A 50 17.94 -11.25 -19.48
C HIS A 50 19.39 -10.88 -19.79
N LEU A 51 20.11 -11.79 -20.46
CA LEU A 51 21.48 -11.60 -20.88
C LEU A 51 21.53 -11.28 -22.38
N ILE A 52 22.16 -10.17 -22.73
CA ILE A 52 22.57 -9.85 -24.10
C ILE A 52 24.05 -10.15 -24.20
N ILE A 53 24.44 -11.09 -25.07
CA ILE A 53 25.82 -11.59 -25.16
C ILE A 53 26.43 -11.23 -26.51
N ALA A 54 27.71 -10.83 -26.49
CA ALA A 54 28.58 -10.64 -27.63
C ALA A 54 29.93 -11.36 -27.39
N PRO A 55 30.82 -11.50 -28.40
CA PRO A 55 32.03 -12.32 -28.28
C PRO A 55 32.94 -11.99 -27.08
N GLU A 56 33.09 -10.72 -26.72
CA GLU A 56 34.02 -10.24 -25.68
C GLU A 56 33.29 -9.61 -24.46
N THR A 57 31.96 -9.52 -24.50
CA THR A 57 31.20 -8.77 -23.49
C THR A 57 29.76 -9.24 -23.39
N PHE A 58 29.08 -8.87 -22.31
CA PHE A 58 27.67 -9.13 -22.11
C PHE A 58 27.01 -7.98 -21.34
N PHE A 59 25.69 -7.92 -21.42
CA PHE A 59 24.85 -7.06 -20.62
C PHE A 59 23.82 -7.91 -19.88
N SER A 60 23.79 -7.80 -18.55
CA SER A 60 22.78 -8.44 -17.69
C SER A 60 21.79 -7.39 -17.23
N PHE A 61 20.50 -7.64 -17.48
CA PHE A 61 19.44 -6.75 -17.01
C PHE A 61 19.40 -6.71 -15.48
N GLU A 62 19.68 -7.81 -14.79
CA GLU A 62 19.69 -7.87 -13.33
C GLU A 62 20.88 -7.07 -12.75
N ILE A 63 22.11 -7.26 -13.26
CA ILE A 63 23.30 -6.52 -12.79
C ILE A 63 23.13 -5.01 -13.01
N ASN A 64 22.49 -4.62 -14.11
CA ASN A 64 22.28 -3.21 -14.46
C ASN A 64 20.98 -2.62 -13.88
N GLY A 65 20.24 -3.37 -13.04
CA GLY A 65 19.03 -2.88 -12.37
C GLY A 65 17.76 -2.79 -13.23
N LEU A 66 17.84 -3.09 -14.53
CA LEU A 66 16.68 -3.07 -15.43
C LEU A 66 15.62 -4.11 -15.03
N MET A 67 16.02 -5.26 -14.47
CA MET A 67 15.04 -6.24 -13.97
C MET A 67 14.16 -5.65 -12.86
N ALA A 68 14.72 -4.84 -11.96
CA ALA A 68 13.94 -4.22 -10.88
C ALA A 68 12.95 -3.19 -11.43
N GLU A 69 13.39 -2.36 -12.38
CA GLU A 69 12.53 -1.40 -13.08
C GLU A 69 11.37 -2.10 -13.80
N LEU A 70 11.66 -3.14 -14.58
CA LEU A 70 10.66 -3.85 -15.36
C LEU A 70 9.69 -4.67 -14.49
N ARG A 71 10.11 -5.17 -13.32
CA ARG A 71 9.20 -5.82 -12.37
C ARG A 71 8.15 -4.86 -11.80
N GLU A 72 8.43 -3.56 -11.74
CA GLU A 72 7.47 -2.54 -11.31
C GLU A 72 6.65 -1.96 -12.47
N SER A 73 6.88 -2.42 -13.71
CA SER A 73 6.10 -1.98 -14.87
C SER A 73 4.62 -2.31 -14.70
N THR A 74 3.78 -1.37 -15.11
CA THR A 74 2.32 -1.55 -15.18
C THR A 74 1.83 -1.84 -16.60
N LYS A 75 2.74 -1.89 -17.58
CA LYS A 75 2.42 -1.94 -19.01
C LYS A 75 1.68 -3.22 -19.41
N TYR A 76 2.11 -4.37 -18.89
CA TYR A 76 1.54 -5.69 -19.18
C TYR A 76 0.91 -6.35 -17.96
N VAL A 77 0.59 -5.58 -16.91
CA VAL A 77 -0.09 -6.14 -15.73
C VAL A 77 -1.50 -6.59 -16.11
N PRO A 78 -1.89 -7.85 -15.82
CA PRO A 78 -3.22 -8.32 -16.11
C PRO A 78 -4.31 -7.47 -15.42
N PRO A 79 -5.42 -7.12 -16.10
CA PRO A 79 -6.43 -6.23 -15.53
C PRO A 79 -7.03 -6.69 -14.19
N TYR A 80 -7.10 -8.01 -13.94
CA TYR A 80 -7.64 -8.54 -12.70
C TYR A 80 -6.71 -8.26 -11.49
N GLU A 81 -5.39 -8.27 -11.66
CA GLU A 81 -4.44 -7.91 -10.59
C GLU A 81 -4.55 -6.42 -10.24
N VAL A 82 -4.78 -5.57 -11.24
CA VAL A 82 -5.02 -4.13 -11.03
C VAL A 82 -6.33 -3.93 -10.27
N ALA A 83 -7.39 -4.64 -10.66
CA ALA A 83 -8.69 -4.58 -10.01
C ALA A 83 -8.63 -5.04 -8.55
N GLU A 84 -7.91 -6.12 -8.26
CA GLU A 84 -7.70 -6.63 -6.89
C GLU A 84 -6.98 -5.60 -6.01
N LYS A 85 -5.84 -5.05 -6.48
CA LYS A 85 -5.11 -4.00 -5.76
C LYS A 85 -5.96 -2.76 -5.49
N ILE A 86 -6.78 -2.35 -6.47
CA ILE A 86 -7.71 -1.23 -6.32
C ILE A 86 -8.78 -1.54 -5.28
N GLN A 87 -9.31 -2.76 -5.28
CA GLN A 87 -10.35 -3.17 -4.34
C GLN A 87 -9.81 -3.22 -2.91
N GLU A 88 -8.64 -3.84 -2.69
CA GLU A 88 -7.96 -3.87 -1.39
C GLU A 88 -7.67 -2.45 -0.88
N ALA A 89 -7.10 -1.60 -1.74
CA ALA A 89 -6.85 -0.20 -1.39
C ALA A 89 -8.17 0.50 -1.04
N LYS A 90 -9.22 0.32 -1.84
CA LYS A 90 -10.54 0.92 -1.59
C LYS A 90 -11.10 0.49 -0.23
N GLU A 91 -11.03 -0.79 0.11
CA GLU A 91 -11.48 -1.32 1.39
C GLU A 91 -10.71 -0.71 2.56
N GLU A 92 -9.38 -0.68 2.48
CA GLU A 92 -8.52 -0.08 3.51
C GLU A 92 -8.80 1.41 3.69
N TRP A 93 -8.98 2.14 2.58
CA TRP A 93 -9.33 3.57 2.59
C TRP A 93 -10.71 3.81 3.18
N MET A 94 -11.71 2.99 2.83
CA MET A 94 -13.06 3.10 3.40
C MET A 94 -13.07 2.81 4.89
N GLU A 95 -12.39 1.76 5.35
CA GLU A 95 -12.29 1.43 6.78
C GLU A 95 -11.62 2.57 7.55
N ARG A 96 -10.49 3.08 7.07
CA ARG A 96 -9.79 4.22 7.67
C ARG A 96 -10.66 5.47 7.71
N GLY A 97 -11.38 5.76 6.63
CA GLY A 97 -12.32 6.87 6.54
C GLY A 97 -13.46 6.75 7.54
N MET A 98 -14.10 5.59 7.62
CA MET A 98 -15.21 5.31 8.53
C MET A 98 -14.78 5.41 10.00
N ARG A 99 -13.65 4.78 10.36
CA ARG A 99 -13.08 4.87 11.73
C ARG A 99 -12.78 6.31 12.12
N LYS A 100 -12.15 7.07 11.22
CA LYS A 100 -11.84 8.49 11.45
C LYS A 100 -13.14 9.30 11.64
N GLY A 101 -14.12 9.09 10.77
CA GLY A 101 -15.41 9.78 10.83
C GLY A 101 -16.20 9.50 12.11
N ILE A 102 -16.27 8.24 12.55
CA ILE A 102 -16.91 7.87 13.83
C ILE A 102 -16.21 8.58 14.99
N ARG A 103 -14.87 8.46 15.07
CA ARG A 103 -14.09 9.08 16.15
C ARG A 103 -14.26 10.61 16.19
N GLU A 104 -14.15 11.27 15.05
CA GLU A 104 -14.34 12.73 14.97
C GLU A 104 -15.78 13.12 15.30
N GLY A 105 -16.75 12.32 14.89
CA GLY A 105 -18.16 12.46 15.26
C GLY A 105 -18.38 12.38 16.77
N GLU A 106 -17.83 11.36 17.43
CA GLU A 106 -17.91 11.18 18.89
C GLU A 106 -17.24 12.33 19.65
N VAL A 107 -16.03 12.73 19.23
CA VAL A 107 -15.32 13.87 19.85
C VAL A 107 -16.13 15.15 19.70
N ARG A 108 -16.68 15.42 18.52
CA ARG A 108 -17.52 16.60 18.28
C ARG A 108 -18.80 16.57 19.11
N LEU A 109 -19.47 15.42 19.17
CA LEU A 109 -20.68 15.23 19.98
C LEU A 109 -20.40 15.46 21.46
N LYS A 110 -19.30 14.90 21.97
CA LYS A 110 -18.88 15.08 23.37
C LYS A 110 -18.59 16.55 23.68
N LYS A 111 -17.92 17.26 22.76
CA LYS A 111 -17.66 18.70 22.90
C LYS A 111 -18.94 19.53 22.93
N GLU A 112 -19.90 19.25 22.04
CA GLU A 112 -21.20 19.94 22.03
C GLU A 112 -22.00 19.67 23.30
N LYS A 113 -22.07 18.40 23.75
CA LYS A 113 -22.67 18.05 25.05
C LYS A 113 -22.03 18.80 26.21
N GLY A 114 -20.70 18.91 26.22
CA GLY A 114 -19.96 19.65 27.25
C GLY A 114 -20.30 21.15 27.27
N LYS A 115 -20.48 21.78 26.10
CA LYS A 115 -20.96 23.18 26.02
C LYS A 115 -22.35 23.35 26.61
N ILE A 116 -23.27 22.41 26.28
CA ILE A 116 -24.63 22.41 26.82
C ILE A 116 -24.57 22.25 28.35
N ALA A 117 -23.84 21.24 28.85
CA ALA A 117 -23.70 20.99 30.27
C ALA A 117 -23.16 22.22 31.03
N LYS A 118 -22.11 22.88 30.50
CA LYS A 118 -21.56 24.11 31.08
C LYS A 118 -22.60 25.23 31.14
N ALA A 119 -23.32 25.48 30.05
CA ALA A 119 -24.36 26.51 30.00
C ALA A 119 -25.55 26.24 30.95
N LEU A 120 -25.81 24.97 31.29
CA LEU A 120 -26.85 24.57 32.24
C LEU A 120 -26.37 24.76 33.69
N LEU A 121 -25.12 24.41 34.00
CA LEU A 121 -24.48 24.69 35.29
C LEU A 121 -24.42 26.20 35.57
N ASP A 122 -24.07 27.01 34.57
CA ASP A 122 -24.01 28.48 34.70
C ASP A 122 -25.39 29.09 35.02
N LYS A 123 -26.48 28.38 34.72
CA LYS A 123 -27.86 28.76 35.08
C LYS A 123 -28.28 28.30 36.48
N GLY A 124 -27.40 27.61 37.20
CA GLY A 124 -27.63 27.15 38.57
C GLY A 124 -28.37 25.81 38.69
N MET A 125 -28.47 25.01 37.61
CA MET A 125 -28.96 23.63 37.73
C MET A 125 -27.93 22.74 38.41
N ASP A 126 -28.42 21.73 39.11
CA ASP A 126 -27.57 20.78 39.82
C ASP A 126 -26.95 19.75 38.85
N ILE A 127 -25.93 19.04 39.33
CA ILE A 127 -25.15 18.12 38.49
C ILE A 127 -26.00 16.93 38.03
N ASP A 128 -26.98 16.49 38.84
CA ASP A 128 -27.84 15.35 38.54
C ASP A 128 -28.82 15.73 37.42
N GLU A 129 -29.47 16.89 37.49
CA GLU A 129 -30.31 17.44 36.40
C GLU A 129 -29.53 17.65 35.10
N VAL A 130 -28.30 18.18 35.19
CA VAL A 130 -27.45 18.39 34.01
C VAL A 130 -26.98 17.06 33.39
N SER A 131 -26.75 16.04 34.22
CA SER A 131 -26.41 14.67 33.79
C SER A 131 -27.53 14.05 32.97
N GLU A 132 -28.78 14.15 33.45
CA GLU A 132 -29.96 13.66 32.74
C GLU A 132 -30.16 14.35 31.37
N ILE A 133 -30.03 15.68 31.34
CA ILE A 133 -30.29 16.48 30.12
C ILE A 133 -29.17 16.30 29.09
N SER A 134 -27.90 16.41 29.51
CA SER A 134 -26.75 16.35 28.61
C SER A 134 -26.35 14.91 28.23
N ARG A 135 -26.83 13.92 28.99
CA ARG A 135 -26.43 12.51 28.90
C ARG A 135 -24.91 12.37 28.95
N LEU A 136 -24.27 13.15 29.82
CA LEU A 136 -22.88 13.00 30.25
C LEU A 136 -22.90 12.39 31.64
N SER A 137 -21.84 11.69 32.01
CA SER A 137 -21.69 11.23 33.40
C SER A 137 -21.45 12.42 34.34
N GLU A 138 -21.87 12.30 35.60
CA GLU A 138 -21.58 13.32 36.60
C GLU A 138 -20.07 13.60 36.74
N GLU A 139 -19.22 12.58 36.55
CA GLU A 139 -17.77 12.75 36.59
C GLU A 139 -17.26 13.67 35.46
N GLU A 140 -17.83 13.53 34.25
CA GLU A 140 -17.52 14.41 33.12
C GLU A 140 -18.02 15.84 33.36
N ILE A 141 -19.17 15.99 34.02
CA ILE A 141 -19.75 17.30 34.35
C ILE A 141 -18.96 18.00 35.45
N ARG A 142 -18.55 17.27 36.50
CA ARG A 142 -17.68 17.79 37.58
C ARG A 142 -16.35 18.30 37.04
N LYS A 143 -15.78 17.65 36.03
CA LYS A 143 -14.55 18.13 35.36
C LYS A 143 -14.74 19.44 34.60
N LEU A 144 -15.97 19.72 34.13
CA LEU A 144 -16.30 20.97 33.44
C LEU A 144 -16.58 22.13 34.40
N SER A 145 -16.89 21.84 35.68
CA SER A 145 -17.15 22.87 36.70
C SER A 145 -15.88 23.35 37.41
N THR A 146 -14.76 22.65 37.24
CA THR A 146 -13.45 23.00 37.81
C THR A 146 -12.57 23.84 36.87
N ASP A 147 -13.02 24.07 35.62
CA ASP A 147 -12.40 24.92 34.58
C ASP A 147 -13.15 26.25 34.37
#